data_AF-A0A538Q6U0-F1
#
_entry.id   AF-A0A538Q6U0-F1
#
_cell.length_a   1.000
_cell.length_b   1.000
_cell.length_c   1.000
_cell.angle_alpha   90.00
_cell.angle_beta   90.00
_cell.angle_gamma   90.00
#
_symmetry.space_group_name_H-M   'P 1'
#
loop_
_entity.id
_entity.type
_entity.pdbx_description
1 polymer ?
#
loop_
_entity_poly.entity_id
_entity_poly.type
_entity_poly.pdbx_seq_one_letter_code
_entity_poly.pdbx_strand_id
1 'polypeptide(L)'
;MPAGAVTPARTARRVARACVIAVVAWATTAGASPSQDLEQVRQSFREHDYESARKLATFLLYPAEKLSQPGDLVEAHVILGASDFETGHRAEAKLEFEKALQIQPEKVLTDMLFSEGAIRLFDETRLDIEARTERDAQLRRLADERERIRKYRESLVVVERRSFGVNFVPFGAGQFQNKQPVRGILFAAGEGIAGGMSVGIFLYLAGKYGFNAAVPPLETPGVRQLQQVEIGAGIAFWALYAWGVVDSLLNYKPRVQIEGDDSLLPPLPETDPKKTEPRKPRPKTSLLHRLHVTPMIAPDSAGIGLTLENF
;
A
#
# COMPACT_ATOMS: atom_id res chain seq x y z
N MET A 1 22.39 -24.00 -132.41
CA MET A 1 21.82 -23.02 -131.47
C MET A 1 22.48 -23.23 -130.10
N PRO A 2 22.94 -22.17 -129.44
CA PRO A 2 24.00 -22.25 -128.42
C PRO A 2 23.50 -22.33 -126.97
N ALA A 3 24.46 -22.68 -126.10
CA ALA A 3 24.61 -22.28 -124.69
C ALA A 3 23.53 -22.76 -123.70
N GLY A 4 23.88 -23.41 -122.59
CA GLY A 4 24.81 -22.94 -121.55
C GLY A 4 23.94 -22.70 -120.30
N ALA A 5 23.97 -23.63 -119.34
CA ALA A 5 24.78 -23.55 -118.13
C ALA A 5 24.16 -22.67 -117.01
N VAL A 6 24.45 -23.09 -115.77
CA VAL A 6 24.52 -22.29 -114.55
C VAL A 6 23.23 -22.15 -113.69
N THR A 7 23.21 -22.93 -112.60
CA THR A 7 22.60 -22.59 -111.31
C THR A 7 23.13 -21.25 -110.77
N PRO A 8 22.29 -20.35 -110.23
CA PRO A 8 22.53 -19.88 -108.86
C PRO A 8 21.21 -19.52 -108.11
N ALA A 9 21.05 -19.76 -106.82
CA ALA A 9 21.64 -19.06 -105.67
C ALA A 9 21.29 -17.54 -105.57
N ARG A 10 20.89 -17.16 -104.34
CA ARG A 10 20.75 -15.80 -103.75
C ARG A 10 19.39 -15.14 -104.02
N THR A 11 18.71 -14.49 -103.06
CA THR A 11 19.24 -13.49 -102.12
C THR A 11 18.18 -13.11 -101.06
N ALA A 12 18.63 -12.79 -99.84
CA ALA A 12 18.00 -11.90 -98.84
C ALA A 12 16.69 -12.40 -98.17
N ARG A 13 16.38 -12.16 -96.91
CA ARG A 13 16.69 -11.02 -96.03
C ARG A 13 16.42 -11.47 -94.57
N ARG A 14 17.23 -10.96 -93.65
CA ARG A 14 17.14 -11.06 -92.18
C ARG A 14 15.72 -10.81 -91.64
N VAL A 15 15.27 -11.57 -90.64
CA VAL A 15 14.81 -11.05 -89.32
C VAL A 15 14.95 -12.18 -88.28
N ALA A 16 15.69 -11.90 -87.22
CA ALA A 16 15.85 -12.74 -86.05
C ALA A 16 14.64 -12.62 -85.11
N ARG A 17 14.25 -13.72 -84.45
CA ARG A 17 13.73 -13.70 -83.07
C ARG A 17 13.85 -15.09 -82.46
N ALA A 18 14.78 -15.18 -81.52
CA ALA A 18 15.10 -16.36 -80.73
C ALA A 18 13.98 -16.66 -79.72
N CYS A 19 13.59 -17.93 -79.63
CA CYS A 19 12.79 -18.45 -78.52
C CYS A 19 13.74 -18.76 -77.36
N VAL A 20 13.75 -17.91 -76.33
CA VAL A 20 14.39 -18.22 -75.04
C VAL A 20 13.37 -18.91 -74.17
N ILE A 21 13.70 -20.13 -73.77
CA ILE A 21 13.02 -20.95 -72.77
C ILE A 21 13.14 -20.23 -71.42
N ALA A 22 12.04 -19.72 -70.89
CA ALA A 22 11.98 -19.20 -69.53
C ALA A 22 11.66 -20.35 -68.56
N VAL A 23 12.70 -21.02 -68.05
CA VAL A 23 12.60 -21.78 -66.81
C VAL A 23 12.42 -20.75 -65.69
N VAL A 24 11.19 -20.55 -65.26
CA VAL A 24 10.89 -19.74 -64.08
C VAL A 24 11.27 -20.58 -62.87
N ALA A 25 12.52 -20.46 -62.43
CA ALA A 25 12.93 -20.90 -61.11
C ALA A 25 12.22 -20.00 -60.09
N TRP A 26 11.15 -20.51 -59.48
CA TRP A 26 10.68 -19.98 -58.20
C TRP A 26 11.76 -20.31 -57.18
N ALA A 27 12.72 -19.40 -57.02
CA ALA A 27 13.51 -19.34 -55.82
C ALA A 27 12.54 -18.99 -54.69
N THR A 28 11.95 -20.01 -54.07
CA THR A 28 11.49 -19.88 -52.68
C THR A 28 12.73 -19.48 -51.92
N THR A 29 12.82 -18.20 -51.54
CA THR A 29 13.70 -17.79 -50.46
C THR A 29 13.26 -18.61 -49.26
N ALA A 30 13.95 -19.72 -49.02
CA ALA A 30 13.86 -20.47 -47.79
C ALA A 30 14.49 -19.58 -46.71
N GLY A 31 13.75 -18.55 -46.30
CA GLY A 31 13.94 -17.96 -44.99
C GLY A 31 13.68 -19.11 -44.03
N ALA A 32 14.72 -19.54 -43.32
CA ALA A 32 14.58 -20.56 -42.30
C ALA A 32 13.41 -20.18 -41.38
N SER A 33 12.61 -21.17 -41.00
CA SER A 33 11.50 -20.93 -40.06
C SER A 33 12.07 -20.37 -38.74
N PRO A 34 11.37 -19.49 -38.02
CA PRO A 34 11.87 -18.96 -36.72
C PRO A 34 12.27 -20.05 -35.73
N SER A 35 11.64 -21.22 -35.79
CA SER A 35 12.01 -22.41 -35.01
C SER A 35 13.33 -23.06 -35.44
N GLN A 36 13.70 -23.00 -36.72
CA GLN A 36 15.01 -23.45 -37.21
C GLN A 36 16.12 -22.48 -36.79
N ASP A 37 15.85 -21.18 -36.80
CA ASP A 37 16.79 -20.17 -36.30
C ASP A 37 17.06 -20.35 -34.80
N LEU A 38 16.05 -20.74 -34.02
CA LEU A 38 16.23 -21.08 -32.60
C LEU A 38 17.08 -22.34 -32.39
N GLU A 39 16.96 -23.34 -33.26
CA GLU A 39 17.86 -24.51 -33.19
C GLU A 39 19.30 -24.13 -33.49
N GLN A 40 19.53 -23.18 -34.41
CA GLN A 40 20.86 -22.62 -34.66
C GLN A 40 21.41 -21.89 -33.43
N VAL A 41 20.58 -21.13 -32.71
CA VAL A 41 20.93 -20.52 -31.42
C VAL A 41 21.38 -21.60 -30.42
N ARG A 42 20.59 -22.67 -30.25
CA ARG A 42 20.93 -23.79 -29.35
C ARG A 42 22.24 -24.46 -29.74
N GLN A 43 22.50 -24.62 -31.03
CA GLN A 43 23.74 -25.21 -31.52
C GLN A 43 24.94 -24.32 -31.19
N SER A 44 24.90 -23.03 -31.53
CA SER A 44 25.99 -22.10 -31.22
C SER A 44 26.25 -22.02 -29.71
N PHE A 45 25.20 -22.05 -28.89
CA PHE A 45 25.34 -22.06 -27.43
C PHE A 45 26.04 -23.33 -26.92
N ARG A 46 25.65 -24.51 -27.43
CA ARG A 46 26.29 -25.80 -27.10
C ARG A 46 27.77 -25.84 -27.50
N GLU A 47 28.10 -25.21 -28.62
CA GLU A 47 29.47 -25.07 -29.12
C GLU A 47 30.31 -24.04 -28.33
N HIS A 48 29.73 -23.42 -27.29
CA HIS A 48 30.34 -22.36 -26.47
C HIS A 48 30.66 -21.08 -27.29
N ASP A 49 30.06 -20.93 -28.47
CA ASP A 49 30.11 -19.69 -29.26
C ASP A 49 29.01 -18.72 -28.79
N TYR A 50 29.21 -18.17 -27.60
CA TYR A 50 28.27 -17.27 -26.94
C TYR A 50 28.04 -15.96 -27.71
N GLU A 51 29.03 -15.49 -28.46
CA GLU A 51 28.93 -14.27 -29.28
C GLU A 51 27.99 -14.47 -30.47
N SER A 52 28.08 -15.62 -31.15
CA SER A 52 27.13 -15.97 -32.21
C SER A 52 25.74 -16.28 -31.66
N ALA A 53 25.65 -17.04 -30.55
CA ALA A 53 24.39 -17.34 -29.89
C ALA A 53 23.66 -16.06 -29.47
N ARG A 54 24.37 -15.09 -28.86
CA ARG A 54 23.82 -13.77 -28.52
C ARG A 54 23.24 -13.07 -29.74
N LYS A 55 24.00 -12.94 -30.83
CA LYS A 55 23.55 -12.23 -32.04
C LYS A 55 22.31 -12.86 -32.66
N LEU A 56 22.29 -14.19 -32.76
CA LEU A 56 21.17 -14.94 -33.31
C LEU A 56 19.93 -14.84 -32.39
N ALA A 57 20.09 -15.00 -31.09
CA ALA A 57 19.00 -14.89 -30.12
C ALA A 57 18.43 -13.47 -30.07
N THR A 58 19.29 -12.45 -30.08
CA THR A 58 18.87 -11.04 -30.19
C THR A 58 18.08 -10.78 -31.45
N PHE A 59 18.46 -11.37 -32.60
CA PHE A 59 17.70 -11.23 -33.84
C PHE A 59 16.31 -11.88 -33.78
N LEU A 60 16.14 -12.94 -32.98
CA LEU A 60 14.84 -13.60 -32.80
C LEU A 60 13.92 -12.86 -31.84
N LEU A 61 14.48 -12.18 -30.84
CA LEU A 61 13.75 -11.50 -29.79
C LEU A 61 13.51 -10.01 -30.07
N TYR A 62 14.45 -9.35 -30.76
CA TYR A 62 14.45 -7.90 -30.97
C TYR A 62 14.66 -7.50 -32.43
N PRO A 63 14.10 -6.35 -32.85
CA PRO A 63 13.21 -5.44 -32.11
C PRO A 63 11.76 -5.92 -31.98
N ALA A 64 11.39 -7.03 -32.63
CA ALA A 64 10.09 -7.66 -32.50
C ALA A 64 10.28 -9.19 -32.37
N GLU A 65 9.48 -9.80 -31.49
CA GLU A 65 9.48 -11.23 -31.23
C GLU A 65 9.07 -12.01 -32.49
N LYS A 66 9.98 -12.85 -32.99
CA LYS A 66 9.74 -13.70 -34.18
C LYS A 66 9.26 -15.11 -33.81
N LEU A 67 9.41 -15.49 -32.54
CA LEU A 67 8.99 -16.78 -32.02
C LEU A 67 7.54 -16.68 -31.54
N SER A 68 6.71 -17.64 -31.94
CA SER A 68 5.27 -17.63 -31.61
C SER A 68 4.92 -18.43 -30.37
N GLN A 69 5.77 -19.39 -29.98
CA GLN A 69 5.51 -20.25 -28.82
C GLN A 69 6.09 -19.62 -27.55
N PRO A 70 5.32 -19.53 -26.45
CA PRO A 70 5.83 -19.00 -25.19
C PRO A 70 7.05 -19.76 -24.65
N GLY A 71 7.10 -21.08 -24.85
CA GLY A 71 8.25 -21.89 -24.45
C GLY A 71 9.53 -21.54 -25.22
N ASP A 72 9.41 -21.32 -26.53
CA ASP A 72 10.52 -20.93 -27.41
C ASP A 72 11.03 -19.53 -27.05
N LEU A 73 10.13 -18.60 -26.70
CA LEU A 73 10.48 -17.26 -26.23
C LEU A 73 11.24 -17.31 -24.91
N VAL A 74 10.74 -18.06 -23.92
CA VAL A 74 11.43 -18.27 -22.63
C VAL A 74 12.82 -18.83 -22.86
N GLU A 75 12.94 -19.87 -23.70
CA GLU A 75 14.22 -20.49 -24.00
C GLU A 75 15.19 -19.52 -24.69
N ALA A 76 14.72 -18.75 -25.68
CA ALA A 76 15.54 -17.75 -26.34
C ALA A 76 16.03 -16.67 -25.37
N HIS A 77 15.18 -16.18 -24.46
CA HIS A 77 15.60 -15.22 -23.42
C HIS A 77 16.60 -15.82 -22.43
N VAL A 78 16.43 -17.09 -22.05
CA VAL A 78 17.37 -17.81 -21.19
C VAL A 78 18.73 -17.99 -21.87
N ILE A 79 18.76 -18.42 -23.14
CA ILE A 79 20.01 -18.61 -23.88
C ILE A 79 20.71 -17.26 -24.10
N LEU A 80 19.95 -16.21 -24.43
CA LEU A 80 20.46 -14.87 -24.58
C LEU A 80 21.07 -14.38 -23.26
N GLY A 81 20.34 -14.47 -22.16
CA GLY A 81 20.83 -14.03 -20.85
C GLY A 81 22.05 -14.82 -20.37
N ALA A 82 22.11 -16.13 -20.65
CA ALA A 82 23.29 -16.93 -20.35
C ALA A 82 24.49 -16.52 -21.20
N SER A 83 24.29 -16.25 -22.50
CA SER A 83 25.35 -15.79 -23.40
C SER A 83 25.84 -14.38 -23.04
N ASP A 84 24.95 -13.50 -22.60
CA ASP A 84 25.30 -12.18 -22.06
C ASP A 84 26.14 -12.30 -20.80
N PHE A 85 25.79 -13.22 -19.90
CA PHE A 85 26.59 -13.48 -18.70
C PHE A 85 28.02 -13.95 -19.04
N GLU A 86 28.16 -14.93 -19.93
CA GLU A 86 29.46 -15.46 -20.34
C GLU A 86 30.32 -14.44 -21.10
N THR A 87 29.69 -13.51 -21.83
CA THR A 87 30.39 -12.42 -22.53
C THR A 87 30.66 -11.20 -21.63
N GLY A 88 30.29 -11.25 -20.35
CA GLY A 88 30.55 -10.19 -19.35
C GLY A 88 29.46 -9.13 -19.20
N HIS A 89 28.36 -9.23 -19.95
CA HIS A 89 27.21 -8.32 -19.96
C HIS A 89 26.19 -8.73 -18.88
N ARG A 90 26.62 -8.66 -17.61
CA ARG A 90 25.82 -9.18 -16.48
C ARG A 90 24.50 -8.43 -16.26
N ALA A 91 24.44 -7.14 -16.58
CA ALA A 91 23.22 -6.35 -16.38
C ALA A 91 22.14 -6.73 -17.41
N GLU A 92 22.55 -6.89 -18.65
CA GLU A 92 21.75 -7.35 -19.78
C GLU A 92 21.25 -8.77 -19.53
N ALA A 93 22.13 -9.66 -19.07
CA ALA A 93 21.78 -11.01 -18.67
C ALA A 93 20.62 -11.05 -17.66
N LYS A 94 20.70 -10.20 -16.62
CA LYS A 94 19.64 -10.10 -15.61
C LYS A 94 18.30 -9.69 -16.24
N LEU A 95 18.31 -8.70 -17.13
CA LEU A 95 17.08 -8.22 -17.78
C LEU A 95 16.43 -9.29 -18.64
N GLU A 96 17.21 -10.08 -19.38
CA GLU A 96 16.66 -11.16 -20.20
C GLU A 96 16.13 -12.32 -19.33
N PHE A 97 16.78 -12.62 -18.21
CA PHE A 97 16.24 -13.57 -17.22
C PHE A 97 14.96 -13.07 -16.56
N GLU A 98 14.86 -11.77 -16.24
CA GLU A 98 13.62 -11.17 -15.75
C GLU A 98 12.47 -11.35 -16.76
N LYS A 99 12.72 -11.14 -18.06
CA LYS A 99 11.73 -11.35 -19.13
C LYS A 99 11.31 -12.82 -19.25
N ALA A 100 12.27 -13.75 -19.17
CA ALA A 100 11.96 -15.18 -19.16
C ALA A 100 11.05 -15.56 -17.98
N LEU A 101 11.34 -15.04 -16.78
CA LEU A 101 10.56 -15.28 -15.56
C LEU A 101 9.19 -14.58 -15.57
N GLN A 102 9.02 -13.49 -16.32
CA GLN A 102 7.70 -12.87 -16.54
C GLN A 102 6.77 -13.77 -17.38
N ILE A 103 7.33 -14.49 -18.37
CA ILE A 103 6.55 -15.42 -19.20
C ILE A 103 6.31 -16.74 -18.46
N GLN A 104 7.34 -17.29 -17.82
CA GLN A 104 7.25 -18.54 -17.04
C GLN A 104 7.87 -18.38 -15.64
N PRO A 105 7.06 -18.02 -14.62
CA PRO A 105 7.54 -17.76 -13.27
C PRO A 105 8.16 -18.98 -12.56
N GLU A 106 7.66 -20.18 -12.85
CA GLU A 106 8.17 -21.42 -12.25
C GLU A 106 9.42 -22.00 -12.93
N LYS A 107 9.99 -21.33 -13.94
CA LYS A 107 11.16 -21.82 -14.67
C LYS A 107 12.36 -21.99 -13.71
N VAL A 108 13.08 -23.09 -13.88
CA VAL A 108 14.34 -23.38 -13.17
C VAL A 108 15.37 -23.82 -14.21
N LEU A 109 16.61 -23.35 -14.07
CA LEU A 109 17.73 -23.81 -14.87
C LEU A 109 18.38 -25.01 -14.16
N THR A 110 18.01 -26.23 -14.57
CA THR A 110 18.58 -27.48 -14.04
C THR A 110 19.51 -28.18 -15.04
N ASP A 111 19.82 -27.54 -16.16
CA ASP A 111 20.55 -28.15 -17.26
C ASP A 111 22.07 -27.97 -17.12
N MET A 112 22.84 -29.03 -17.42
CA MET A 112 24.30 -28.99 -17.51
C MET A 112 24.80 -28.10 -18.66
N LEU A 113 23.91 -27.67 -19.55
CA LEU A 113 24.21 -26.72 -20.62
C LEU A 113 24.62 -25.32 -20.12
N PHE A 114 24.18 -24.91 -18.92
CA PHE A 114 24.47 -23.58 -18.39
C PHE A 114 25.61 -23.61 -17.37
N SER A 115 26.39 -22.54 -17.31
CA SER A 115 27.41 -22.40 -16.27
C SER A 115 26.77 -22.21 -14.90
N GLU A 116 27.47 -22.63 -13.85
CA GLU A 116 27.02 -22.41 -12.46
C GLU A 116 26.81 -20.92 -12.16
N GLY A 117 27.59 -20.03 -12.77
CA GLY A 117 27.46 -18.59 -12.63
C GLY A 117 26.15 -18.06 -13.21
N ALA A 118 25.77 -18.51 -14.41
CA ALA A 118 24.51 -18.14 -15.05
C ALA A 118 23.30 -18.69 -14.28
N ILE A 119 23.37 -19.94 -13.82
CA ILE A 119 22.32 -20.56 -12.98
C ILE A 119 22.12 -19.74 -11.70
N ARG A 120 23.21 -19.40 -11.01
CA ARG A 120 23.13 -18.59 -9.78
C ARG A 120 22.53 -17.20 -10.04
N LEU A 121 22.91 -16.54 -11.13
CA LEU A 121 22.32 -15.23 -11.48
C LEU A 121 20.83 -15.34 -11.79
N PHE A 122 20.40 -16.40 -12.46
CA PHE A 122 18.99 -16.67 -12.73
C PHE A 122 18.21 -16.89 -11.42
N ASP A 123 18.73 -17.71 -10.52
CA ASP A 123 18.12 -17.97 -9.21
C ASP A 123 18.05 -16.70 -8.34
N GLU A 124 19.13 -15.90 -8.32
CA GLU A 124 19.16 -14.59 -7.66
C GLU A 124 18.05 -13.67 -8.21
N THR A 125 17.86 -13.67 -9.53
CA THR A 125 16.86 -12.85 -10.21
C THR A 125 15.45 -13.27 -9.83
N ARG A 126 15.19 -14.59 -9.80
CA ARG A 126 13.89 -15.13 -9.36
C ARG A 126 13.58 -14.73 -7.92
N LEU A 127 14.54 -14.86 -7.00
CA LEU A 127 14.37 -14.47 -5.61
C LEU A 127 14.12 -12.97 -5.44
N ASP A 128 14.80 -12.12 -6.22
CA ASP A 128 14.59 -10.66 -6.21
C ASP A 128 13.18 -10.30 -6.69
N ILE A 129 12.68 -10.93 -7.75
CA ILE A 129 11.31 -10.75 -8.23
C ILE A 129 10.30 -11.16 -7.16
N GLU A 130 10.45 -12.35 -6.57
CA GLU A 130 9.56 -12.84 -5.51
C GLU A 130 9.51 -11.87 -4.33
N ALA A 131 10.68 -11.46 -3.81
CA ALA A 131 10.77 -10.50 -2.71
C ALA A 131 10.14 -9.13 -3.04
N ARG A 132 10.27 -8.64 -4.28
CA ARG A 132 9.61 -7.40 -4.73
C ARG A 132 8.09 -7.57 -4.78
N THR A 133 7.60 -8.67 -5.34
CA THR A 133 6.16 -8.94 -5.43
C THR A 133 5.50 -9.06 -4.05
N GLU A 134 6.16 -9.70 -3.09
CA GLU A 134 5.68 -9.78 -1.71
C GLU A 134 5.58 -8.40 -1.04
N ARG A 135 6.62 -7.58 -1.20
CA ARG A 135 6.65 -6.21 -0.66
C ARG A 135 5.53 -5.35 -1.25
N ASP A 136 5.34 -5.41 -2.57
CA ASP A 136 4.28 -4.66 -3.24
C ASP A 136 2.89 -5.15 -2.81
N ALA A 137 2.71 -6.46 -2.62
CA ALA A 137 1.47 -7.02 -2.09
C ALA A 137 1.19 -6.56 -0.65
N GLN A 138 2.21 -6.50 0.21
CA GLN A 138 2.09 -5.98 1.57
C GLN A 138 1.73 -4.50 1.58
N LEU A 139 2.38 -3.68 0.75
CA LEU A 139 2.10 -2.26 0.63
C LEU A 139 0.66 -2.00 0.15
N ARG A 140 0.17 -2.78 -0.82
CA ARG A 140 -1.23 -2.70 -1.27
C ARG A 140 -2.22 -3.04 -0.16
N ARG A 141 -1.96 -4.10 0.62
CA ARG A 141 -2.81 -4.46 1.77
C ARG A 141 -2.88 -3.34 2.80
N LEU A 142 -1.74 -2.72 3.13
CA LEU A 142 -1.69 -1.59 4.06
C LEU A 142 -2.42 -0.36 3.52
N ALA A 143 -2.35 -0.10 2.21
CA ALA A 143 -3.08 0.99 1.58
C ALA A 143 -4.61 0.77 1.64
N ASP A 144 -5.07 -0.45 1.33
CA ASP A 144 -6.48 -0.82 1.39
C ASP A 144 -7.03 -0.73 2.83
N GLU A 145 -6.25 -1.15 3.82
CA GLU A 145 -6.62 -1.06 5.24
C GLU A 145 -6.76 0.40 5.70
N ARG A 146 -5.81 1.26 5.30
CA ARG A 146 -5.89 2.70 5.57
C ARG A 146 -7.10 3.34 4.92
N GLU A 147 -7.44 2.95 3.69
CA GLU A 147 -8.61 3.48 3.00
C GLU A 147 -9.91 3.02 3.67
N ARG A 148 -9.98 1.77 4.14
CA ARG A 148 -11.11 1.26 4.92
C ARG A 148 -11.30 2.06 6.20
N ILE A 149 -10.24 2.25 6.99
CA ILE A 149 -10.28 3.04 8.23
C ILE A 149 -10.78 4.46 7.95
N ARG A 150 -10.28 5.08 6.89
CA ARG A 150 -10.72 6.43 6.48
C ARG A 150 -12.21 6.47 6.16
N LYS A 151 -12.72 5.53 5.37
CA LYS A 151 -14.16 5.45 5.04
C LYS A 151 -15.02 5.23 6.30
N TYR A 152 -14.57 4.40 7.23
CA TYR A 152 -15.26 4.20 8.51
C TYR A 152 -15.29 5.49 9.33
N ARG A 153 -14.16 6.20 9.43
CA ARG A 153 -14.06 7.49 10.14
C ARG A 153 -15.01 8.54 9.56
N GLU A 154 -15.05 8.66 8.22
CA GLU A 154 -15.95 9.59 7.53
C GLU A 154 -17.44 9.25 7.75
N SER A 155 -17.78 7.99 8.05
CA SER A 155 -19.16 7.55 8.31
C SER A 155 -19.61 7.65 9.77
N LEU A 156 -18.70 7.86 10.72
CA LEU A 156 -19.00 7.93 12.15
C LEU A 156 -19.54 9.32 12.53
N VAL A 157 -20.86 9.47 12.50
CA VAL A 157 -21.56 10.64 13.06
C VAL A 157 -22.02 10.33 14.48
N VAL A 158 -21.28 10.80 15.48
CA VAL A 158 -21.61 10.58 16.89
C VAL A 158 -22.51 11.72 17.35
N VAL A 159 -23.71 11.38 17.82
CA VAL A 159 -24.68 12.34 18.33
C VAL A 159 -24.55 12.40 19.85
N GLU A 160 -23.85 13.41 20.36
CA GLU A 160 -23.78 13.67 21.80
C GLU A 160 -25.02 14.44 22.27
N ARG A 161 -25.61 14.02 23.40
CA ARG A 161 -26.70 14.75 24.05
C ARG A 161 -26.13 15.77 25.04
N ARG A 162 -26.49 17.03 24.86
CA ARG A 162 -26.10 18.12 25.75
C ARG A 162 -27.12 18.30 26.88
N SER A 163 -26.68 18.37 28.13
CA SER A 163 -27.58 18.56 29.29
C SER A 163 -28.30 19.91 29.23
N PHE A 164 -29.63 19.91 29.37
CA PHE A 164 -30.44 21.13 29.34
C PHE A 164 -30.19 22.05 30.55
N GLY A 165 -29.76 21.49 31.69
CA GLY A 165 -29.59 22.23 32.95
C GLY A 165 -28.48 23.29 32.92
N VAL A 166 -27.49 23.15 32.04
CA VAL A 166 -26.35 24.08 31.95
C VAL A 166 -26.77 25.47 31.48
N ASN A 167 -27.90 25.60 30.78
CA ASN A 167 -28.46 26.88 30.35
C ASN A 167 -28.92 27.79 31.51
N PHE A 168 -29.13 27.24 32.71
CA PHE A 168 -29.55 27.99 33.90
C PHE A 168 -28.38 28.42 34.79
N VAL A 169 -27.16 28.00 34.46
CA VAL A 169 -25.96 28.34 35.23
C VAL A 169 -25.51 29.75 34.86
N PRO A 170 -25.20 30.63 35.83
CA PRO A 170 -24.71 31.98 35.58
C PRO A 170 -23.33 31.97 34.90
N PHE A 171 -22.83 33.16 34.62
CA PHE A 171 -21.53 33.44 34.01
C PHE A 171 -21.38 32.89 32.59
N GLY A 172 -22.48 32.91 31.82
CA GLY A 172 -22.44 32.55 30.40
C GLY A 172 -22.24 31.06 30.11
N ALA A 173 -22.41 30.17 31.09
CA ALA A 173 -22.19 28.73 30.96
C ALA A 173 -23.01 28.11 29.81
N GLY A 174 -24.26 28.53 29.66
CA GLY A 174 -25.12 28.11 28.56
C GLY A 174 -24.64 28.58 27.18
N GLN A 175 -24.07 29.79 27.08
CA GLN A 175 -23.47 30.30 25.85
C GLN A 175 -22.22 29.50 25.45
N PHE A 176 -21.39 29.12 26.42
CA PHE A 176 -20.25 28.24 26.18
C PHE A 176 -20.69 26.85 25.72
N GLN A 177 -21.73 26.29 26.35
CA GLN A 177 -22.34 25.06 25.89
C GLN A 177 -22.79 25.19 24.43
N ASN A 178 -23.41 26.30 24.06
CA ASN A 178 -23.90 26.57 22.71
C ASN A 178 -22.81 26.97 21.68
N LYS A 179 -21.52 26.83 22.02
CA LYS A 179 -20.36 27.22 21.17
C LYS A 179 -20.38 28.71 20.78
N GLN A 180 -20.85 29.59 21.68
CA GLN A 180 -20.87 31.04 21.50
C GLN A 180 -19.89 31.71 22.48
N PRO A 181 -18.56 31.60 22.25
CA PRO A 181 -17.55 31.99 23.24
C PRO A 181 -17.57 33.49 23.55
N VAL A 182 -17.81 34.33 22.54
CA VAL A 182 -17.85 35.79 22.70
C VAL A 182 -19.00 36.21 23.62
N ARG A 183 -20.19 35.62 23.45
CA ARG A 183 -21.34 35.91 24.32
C ARG A 183 -21.12 35.38 25.72
N GLY A 184 -20.56 34.17 25.85
CA GLY A 184 -20.20 33.59 27.15
C GLY A 184 -19.26 34.48 27.95
N ILE A 185 -18.19 34.98 27.30
CA ILE A 185 -17.23 35.90 27.93
C ILE A 185 -17.90 37.23 28.32
N LEU A 186 -18.78 37.77 27.47
CA LEU A 186 -19.47 39.02 27.77
C LEU A 186 -20.36 38.92 29.01
N PHE A 187 -21.15 37.85 29.13
CA PHE A 187 -21.96 37.60 30.33
C PHE A 187 -21.08 37.32 31.55
N ALA A 188 -20.06 36.47 31.41
CA ALA A 188 -19.14 36.16 32.51
C ALA A 188 -18.46 37.42 33.06
N ALA A 189 -17.97 38.30 32.19
CA ALA A 189 -17.34 39.55 32.59
C ALA A 189 -18.35 40.52 33.22
N GLY A 190 -19.52 40.70 32.60
CA GLY A 190 -20.55 41.61 33.10
C GLY A 190 -21.09 41.19 34.47
N GLU A 191 -21.46 39.92 34.61
CA GLU A 191 -21.92 39.35 35.88
C GLU A 191 -20.79 39.29 36.91
N GLY A 192 -19.56 38.99 36.51
CA GLY A 192 -18.40 39.01 37.40
C GLY A 192 -18.12 40.39 38.00
N ILE A 193 -18.18 41.45 37.19
CA ILE A 193 -18.01 42.83 37.65
C ILE A 193 -19.17 43.25 38.55
N ALA A 194 -20.41 43.04 38.12
CA ALA A 194 -21.60 43.47 38.86
C ALA A 194 -21.74 42.72 40.20
N GLY A 195 -21.62 41.39 40.17
CA GLY A 195 -21.67 40.54 41.36
C GLY A 195 -20.48 40.80 42.29
N GLY A 196 -19.26 40.90 41.73
CA GLY A 196 -18.05 41.21 42.50
C GLY A 196 -18.11 42.58 43.17
N MET A 197 -18.64 43.59 42.50
CA MET A 197 -18.82 44.92 43.07
C MET A 197 -19.87 44.91 44.19
N SER A 198 -21.02 44.28 43.98
CA SER A 198 -22.08 44.19 44.99
C SER A 198 -21.57 43.46 46.24
N VAL A 199 -21.05 42.24 46.10
CA VAL A 199 -20.52 41.45 47.22
C VAL A 199 -19.32 42.15 47.88
N GLY A 200 -18.43 42.76 47.09
CA GLY A 200 -17.27 43.47 47.60
C GLY A 200 -17.65 44.67 48.48
N ILE A 201 -18.61 45.48 48.04
CA ILE A 201 -19.10 46.63 48.82
C ILE A 201 -19.81 46.13 50.09
N PHE A 202 -20.66 45.11 49.97
CA PHE A 202 -21.33 44.51 51.12
C PHE A 202 -20.33 44.06 52.18
N LEU A 203 -19.30 43.30 51.78
CA LEU A 203 -18.27 42.80 52.70
C LEU A 203 -17.44 43.94 53.29
N TYR A 204 -17.13 44.98 52.51
CA TYR A 204 -16.43 46.16 53.00
C TYR A 204 -17.24 46.88 54.09
N LEU A 205 -18.53 47.12 53.84
CA LEU A 205 -19.42 47.77 54.79
C LEU A 205 -19.65 46.91 56.04
N ALA A 206 -19.89 45.60 55.86
CA ALA A 206 -20.05 44.65 56.97
C ALA A 206 -18.78 44.51 57.81
N GLY A 207 -17.59 44.57 57.20
CA GLY A 207 -16.32 44.53 57.92
C GLY A 207 -16.02 45.81 58.69
N LYS A 208 -16.30 46.99 58.10
CA LYS A 208 -16.01 48.28 58.72
C LYS A 208 -17.03 48.65 59.81
N TYR A 209 -18.31 48.41 59.58
CA TYR A 209 -19.39 48.85 60.46
C TYR A 209 -20.10 47.69 61.16
N GLY A 210 -19.90 46.43 60.78
CA GLY A 210 -20.73 45.33 61.28
C GLY A 210 -22.12 45.31 60.64
N PHE A 211 -22.82 44.19 60.74
CA PHE A 211 -24.10 43.97 60.05
C PHE A 211 -25.25 44.87 60.54
N ASN A 212 -25.15 45.47 61.73
CA ASN A 212 -26.23 46.22 62.38
C ASN A 212 -25.76 47.47 63.17
N ALA A 213 -24.53 47.98 62.97
CA ALA A 213 -24.09 49.12 63.77
C ALA A 213 -24.57 50.47 63.21
N ALA A 214 -24.78 51.42 64.12
CA ALA A 214 -25.08 52.79 63.78
C ALA A 214 -23.85 53.45 63.14
N VAL A 215 -23.97 53.82 61.86
CA VAL A 215 -22.93 54.56 61.13
C VAL A 215 -22.84 55.98 61.72
N PRO A 216 -21.64 56.51 61.98
CA PRO A 216 -21.46 57.89 62.43
C PRO A 216 -22.13 58.89 61.46
N PRO A 217 -22.76 59.98 61.96
CA PRO A 217 -23.47 60.95 61.12
C PRO A 217 -22.59 61.57 60.02
N LEU A 218 -21.28 61.72 60.29
CA LEU A 218 -20.31 62.31 59.35
C LEU A 218 -19.99 61.41 58.14
N GLU A 219 -20.12 60.09 58.28
CA GLU A 219 -19.84 59.11 57.20
C GLU A 219 -21.13 58.64 56.48
N THR A 220 -22.30 59.02 57.00
CA THR A 220 -23.61 58.57 56.50
C THR A 220 -23.83 58.82 55.00
N PRO A 221 -23.48 59.99 54.42
CA PRO A 221 -23.67 60.23 52.99
C PRO A 221 -22.85 59.28 52.10
N GLY A 222 -21.59 59.01 52.46
CA GLY A 222 -20.71 58.11 51.72
C GLY A 222 -21.18 56.66 51.78
N VAL A 223 -21.61 56.20 52.96
CA VAL A 223 -22.16 54.85 53.12
C VAL A 223 -23.44 54.66 52.29
N ARG A 224 -24.33 55.65 52.26
CA ARG A 224 -25.56 55.59 51.43
C ARG A 224 -25.25 55.49 49.93
N GLN A 225 -24.23 56.20 49.44
CA GLN A 225 -23.80 56.07 48.05
C GLN A 225 -23.26 54.68 47.75
N LEU A 226 -22.41 54.13 48.62
CA LEU A 226 -21.90 52.76 48.47
C LEU A 226 -23.03 51.74 48.48
N GLN A 227 -24.00 51.86 49.38
CA GLN A 227 -25.19 50.99 49.42
C GLN A 227 -26.04 51.10 48.15
N GLN A 228 -26.19 52.30 47.58
CA GLN A 228 -26.89 52.46 46.29
C GLN A 228 -26.15 51.77 45.15
N VAL A 229 -24.82 51.85 45.12
CA VAL A 229 -23.98 51.15 44.13
C VAL A 229 -24.05 49.64 44.34
N GLU A 230 -24.01 49.16 45.59
CA GLU A 230 -24.16 47.75 45.94
C GLU A 230 -25.48 47.16 45.43
N ILE A 231 -26.60 47.83 45.73
CA ILE A 231 -27.95 47.42 45.32
C ILE A 231 -28.08 47.52 43.80
N GLY A 232 -27.59 48.61 43.20
CA GLY A 232 -27.61 48.80 41.75
C GLY A 232 -26.82 47.72 41.00
N ALA A 233 -25.62 47.39 41.49
CA ALA A 233 -24.78 46.33 40.94
C ALA A 233 -25.42 44.95 41.14
N GLY A 234 -26.06 44.70 42.28
CA GLY A 234 -26.82 43.46 42.52
C GLY A 234 -28.02 43.31 41.57
N ILE A 235 -28.78 44.36 41.34
CA ILE A 235 -29.89 44.36 40.36
C ILE A 235 -29.35 44.13 38.94
N ALA A 236 -28.25 44.81 38.57
CA ALA A 236 -27.61 44.63 37.27
C ALA A 236 -27.14 43.19 37.05
N PHE A 237 -26.57 42.54 38.08
CA PHE A 237 -26.20 41.14 38.04
C PHE A 237 -27.40 40.24 37.71
N TRP A 238 -28.50 40.36 38.45
CA TRP A 238 -29.68 39.52 38.24
C TRP A 238 -30.36 39.78 36.89
N ALA A 239 -30.35 41.03 36.41
CA ALA A 239 -30.87 41.38 35.09
C ALA A 239 -30.02 40.74 33.98
N LEU A 240 -28.69 40.81 34.09
CA LEU A 240 -27.77 40.16 33.15
C LEU A 240 -27.93 38.65 33.17
N TYR A 241 -28.04 38.05 34.35
CA TYR A 241 -28.29 36.62 34.51
C TYR A 241 -29.58 36.17 33.81
N ALA A 242 -30.71 36.82 34.11
CA ALA A 242 -31.98 36.48 33.50
C ALA A 242 -31.94 36.59 31.97
N TRP A 243 -31.30 37.63 31.45
CA TRP A 243 -31.10 37.81 30.03
C TRP A 243 -30.18 36.73 29.42
N GLY A 244 -29.09 36.39 30.11
CA GLY A 244 -28.16 35.33 29.71
C GLY A 244 -28.85 33.97 29.63
N VAL A 245 -29.72 33.63 30.59
CA VAL A 245 -30.52 32.39 30.56
C VAL A 245 -31.43 32.37 29.34
N VAL A 246 -32.16 33.46 29.06
CA VAL A 246 -33.05 33.55 27.89
C VAL A 246 -32.27 33.41 26.58
N ASP A 247 -31.16 34.14 26.44
CA ASP A 247 -30.29 34.04 25.26
C ASP A 247 -29.76 32.61 25.07
N SER A 248 -29.34 31.95 26.15
CA SER A 248 -28.86 30.57 26.10
C SER A 248 -29.96 29.59 25.68
N LEU A 249 -31.17 29.74 26.19
CA LEU A 249 -32.31 28.88 25.85
C LEU A 249 -32.74 29.05 24.39
N LEU A 250 -32.77 30.28 23.87
CA LEU A 250 -33.11 30.55 22.47
C LEU A 250 -32.10 29.94 21.48
N ASN A 251 -30.84 29.83 21.89
CA ASN A 251 -29.76 29.30 21.06
C ASN A 251 -29.44 27.82 21.35
N TYR A 252 -30.22 27.16 22.22
CA TYR A 252 -29.94 25.80 22.66
C TYR A 252 -30.12 24.79 21.52
N LYS A 253 -29.07 24.00 21.28
CA LYS A 253 -29.09 22.89 20.31
C LYS A 253 -28.96 21.56 21.06
N PRO A 254 -30.03 20.73 21.11
CA PRO A 254 -30.04 19.49 21.89
C PRO A 254 -29.08 18.41 21.39
N ARG A 255 -28.76 18.44 20.08
CA ARG A 255 -27.94 17.44 19.39
C ARG A 255 -26.90 18.15 18.55
N VAL A 256 -25.63 17.81 18.76
CA VAL A 256 -24.52 18.28 17.93
C VAL A 256 -23.77 17.06 17.43
N GLN A 257 -23.56 17.00 16.12
CA GLN A 257 -22.74 15.98 15.49
C GLN A 257 -21.29 16.27 15.85
N ILE A 258 -20.63 15.32 16.50
CA ILE A 258 -19.20 15.36 16.77
C ILE A 258 -18.55 14.38 15.80
N GLU A 259 -17.46 14.83 15.18
CA GLU A 259 -16.63 14.02 14.31
C GLU A 259 -16.08 12.83 15.12
N GLY A 260 -16.27 11.61 14.61
CA GLY A 260 -15.91 10.39 15.34
C GLY A 260 -14.47 10.39 15.81
N ASP A 261 -14.31 10.30 17.14
CA ASP A 261 -13.02 10.14 17.81
C ASP A 261 -12.47 8.71 17.58
N ASP A 262 -11.14 8.57 17.56
CA ASP A 262 -10.46 7.30 17.26
C ASP A 262 -10.80 6.20 18.28
N SER A 263 -11.25 6.59 19.47
CA SER A 263 -11.72 5.72 20.55
C SER A 263 -13.04 4.98 20.25
N LEU A 264 -13.78 5.42 19.23
CA LEU A 264 -15.07 4.83 18.81
C LEU A 264 -14.94 3.92 17.59
N LEU A 265 -13.74 3.76 17.05
CA LEU A 265 -13.47 2.76 16.02
C LEU A 265 -13.62 1.37 16.65
N PRO A 266 -14.46 0.47 16.10
CA PRO A 266 -14.45 -0.92 16.54
C PRO A 266 -13.03 -1.47 16.36
N PRO A 267 -12.56 -2.37 17.25
CA PRO A 267 -11.28 -3.01 17.06
C PRO A 267 -11.27 -3.61 15.67
N LEU A 268 -10.27 -3.24 14.87
CA LEU A 268 -10.07 -3.81 13.55
C LEU A 268 -10.20 -5.33 13.70
N PRO A 269 -10.97 -6.01 12.83
CA PRO A 269 -11.03 -7.46 12.88
C PRO A 269 -9.60 -7.95 12.86
N GLU A 270 -9.15 -8.56 13.97
CA GLU A 270 -7.85 -9.20 14.00
C GLU A 270 -7.85 -10.14 12.81
N THR A 271 -7.11 -9.79 11.76
CA THR A 271 -6.75 -10.75 10.74
C THR A 271 -5.91 -11.76 11.48
N ASP A 272 -6.57 -12.80 11.99
CA ASP A 272 -6.02 -13.85 12.82
C ASP A 272 -4.71 -14.30 12.16
N PRO A 273 -3.53 -13.91 12.68
CA PRO A 273 -2.26 -14.15 12.02
C PRO A 273 -2.00 -15.65 11.88
N LYS A 274 -2.74 -16.47 12.63
CA LYS A 274 -2.73 -17.93 12.57
C LYS A 274 -3.29 -18.54 11.28
N LYS A 275 -4.04 -17.78 10.47
CA LYS A 275 -4.65 -18.30 9.24
C LYS A 275 -3.79 -18.11 7.98
N THR A 276 -2.74 -17.28 8.05
CA THR A 276 -1.91 -16.91 6.89
C THR A 276 -0.43 -17.30 7.04
N GLU A 277 -0.04 -17.99 8.10
CA GLU A 277 1.25 -18.67 8.09
C GLU A 277 1.14 -19.93 7.21
N PRO A 278 1.98 -20.11 6.17
CA PRO A 278 2.08 -21.39 5.50
C PRO A 278 2.47 -22.42 6.55
N ARG A 279 1.58 -23.38 6.79
CA ARG A 279 1.72 -24.47 7.76
C ARG A 279 3.10 -25.09 7.56
N LYS A 280 4.07 -24.77 8.43
CA LYS A 280 5.43 -25.33 8.38
C LYS A 280 5.31 -26.83 8.16
N PRO A 281 5.98 -27.42 7.15
CA PRO A 281 5.90 -28.85 6.92
C PRO A 281 6.35 -29.54 8.21
N ARG A 282 5.46 -30.32 8.82
CA ARG A 282 5.79 -31.11 10.01
C ARG A 282 7.04 -31.92 9.65
N PRO A 283 8.14 -31.83 10.42
CA PRO A 283 9.28 -32.67 10.17
C PRO A 283 8.81 -34.13 10.28
N LYS A 284 9.08 -34.93 9.25
CA LYS A 284 8.81 -36.37 9.26
C LYS A 284 9.67 -36.95 10.38
N THR A 285 9.08 -37.13 11.55
CA THR A 285 9.75 -37.73 12.71
C THR A 285 10.01 -39.19 12.38
N SER A 286 11.26 -39.50 12.07
CA SER A 286 11.77 -40.86 11.94
C SER A 286 11.43 -41.66 13.21
N LEU A 287 10.95 -42.89 13.04
CA LEU A 287 10.59 -43.83 14.12
C LEU A 287 11.71 -43.99 15.17
N LEU A 288 12.96 -43.76 14.79
CA LEU A 288 14.12 -43.86 15.66
C LEU A 288 14.14 -42.81 16.79
N HIS A 289 13.50 -41.66 16.61
CA HIS A 289 13.40 -40.65 17.68
C HIS A 289 12.28 -40.94 18.69
N ARG A 290 11.47 -41.99 18.48
CA ARG A 290 10.36 -42.36 19.38
C ARG A 290 10.65 -43.59 20.22
N LEU A 291 11.76 -44.28 19.96
CA LEU A 291 12.14 -45.49 20.69
C LEU A 291 13.08 -45.10 21.83
N HIS A 292 12.57 -45.15 23.06
CA HIS A 292 13.38 -44.88 24.24
C HIS A 292 13.80 -46.19 24.89
N VAL A 293 15.11 -46.33 25.09
CA VAL A 293 15.74 -47.49 25.72
C VAL A 293 16.12 -47.12 27.13
N THR A 294 15.49 -47.74 28.13
CA THR A 294 15.78 -47.48 29.54
C THR A 294 16.31 -48.74 30.22
N PRO A 295 17.49 -48.69 30.87
CA PRO A 295 17.96 -49.82 31.66
C PRO A 295 17.10 -49.95 32.92
N MET A 296 16.56 -51.13 33.16
CA MET A 296 15.85 -51.47 34.38
C MET A 296 16.69 -52.44 35.20
N ILE A 297 16.96 -52.07 36.44
CA ILE A 297 17.71 -52.89 37.39
C ILE A 297 16.73 -53.37 38.46
N ALA A 298 16.49 -54.68 38.48
CA ALA A 298 15.75 -55.37 39.54
C ALA A 298 16.74 -56.11 40.46
N PRO A 299 16.35 -56.45 41.71
CA PRO A 299 17.27 -56.92 42.74
C PRO A 299 18.17 -58.11 42.32
N ASP A 300 17.65 -59.00 41.47
CA ASP A 300 18.37 -60.20 41.00
C ASP A 300 18.55 -60.25 39.46
N SER A 301 18.28 -59.17 38.72
CA SER A 301 18.52 -59.12 37.26
C SER A 301 18.57 -57.70 36.69
N ALA A 302 19.46 -57.45 35.73
CA ALA A 302 19.44 -56.23 34.92
C ALA A 302 18.86 -56.54 33.52
N GLY A 303 17.90 -55.72 33.07
CA GLY A 303 17.27 -55.81 31.76
C GLY A 303 17.17 -54.44 31.08
N ILE A 304 16.78 -54.44 29.82
CA ILE A 304 16.57 -53.23 29.02
C ILE A 304 15.09 -53.16 28.63
N GLY A 305 14.41 -52.08 29.03
CA GLY A 305 13.03 -51.78 28.63
C GLY A 305 13.01 -50.88 27.40
N LEU A 306 12.24 -51.27 26.38
CA LEU A 306 11.95 -50.43 25.22
C LEU A 306 10.55 -49.84 25.38
N THR A 307 10.45 -48.51 25.37
CA THR A 307 9.17 -47.80 25.40
C THR A 307 8.98 -47.00 24.11
N LEU A 308 7.75 -47.07 23.57
CA LEU A 308 7.31 -46.35 22.39
C LEU A 308 6.15 -45.44 22.81
N GLU A 309 6.37 -44.12 22.78
CA GLU A 309 5.32 -43.15 23.10
C GLU A 309 4.31 -43.04 21.96
N ASN A 310 3.03 -43.15 22.28
CA ASN A 310 1.92 -42.84 21.38
C ASN A 310 1.00 -41.80 22.03
N PHE A 311 0.84 -40.69 21.30
CA PHE A 311 -0.05 -39.54 21.47
C PHE A 311 0.46 -38.37 22.31
#